data_AF-A0A858RMP5-F1
#
_entry.id   AF-A0A858RMP5-F1
#
_cell.length_a   1.000
_cell.length_b   1.000
_cell.length_c   1.000
_cell.angle_alpha   90.00
_cell.angle_beta   90.00
_cell.angle_gamma   90.00
#
_symmetry.space_group_name_H-M   'P 1'
#
loop_
_entity.id
_entity.type
_entity.pdbx_description
1 polymer ?
#
loop_
_entity_poly.entity_id
_entity_poly.type
_entity_poly.pdbx_seq_one_letter_code
_entity_poly.pdbx_strand_id
1 'polypeptide(L)'
;MNVTRSGIGSEEERVQLTAIALLLYEELRSAPAFRYAIAGVEAEAFRTIHELDQRDLESIDGLVVSEGVWKKLNGPDTMEQFSPGYRWHPLVSAR
;
A
#
# COMPACT_ATOMS: atom_id res chain seq x y z
N MET A 1 20.89 4.53 -5.60
CA MET A 1 19.47 4.91 -5.53
C MET A 1 19.35 5.97 -4.44
N ASN A 2 19.05 7.21 -4.81
CA ASN A 2 19.02 8.33 -3.86
C ASN A 2 17.57 8.47 -3.37
N VAL A 3 17.21 7.74 -2.31
CA VAL A 3 15.86 7.79 -1.74
C VAL A 3 15.78 9.08 -0.93
N THR A 4 14.97 10.03 -1.38
CA THR A 4 14.87 11.36 -0.77
C THR A 4 14.31 11.27 0.64
N ARG A 5 14.92 12.02 1.57
CA ARG A 5 14.48 12.11 2.98
C ARG A 5 13.39 13.16 3.20
N SER A 6 13.13 14.00 2.20
CA SER A 6 12.40 15.27 2.31
C SER A 6 11.09 15.32 1.52
N GLY A 7 10.47 14.16 1.23
CA GLY A 7 9.30 14.08 0.36
C GLY A 7 9.68 14.18 -1.12
N ILE A 8 8.67 14.17 -1.98
CA ILE A 8 8.86 14.18 -3.44
C ILE A 8 8.81 15.62 -3.96
N GLY A 9 9.94 16.10 -4.46
CA GLY A 9 10.06 17.44 -5.05
C GLY A 9 9.94 17.46 -6.57
N SER A 10 10.00 16.30 -7.25
CA SER A 10 9.95 16.23 -8.72
C SER A 10 9.22 14.99 -9.25
N GLU A 11 8.75 15.05 -10.49
CA GLU A 11 8.11 13.91 -11.17
C GLU A 11 9.05 12.70 -11.30
N GLU A 12 10.33 12.94 -11.56
CA GLU A 12 11.35 11.89 -11.63
C GLU A 12 11.48 11.12 -10.30
N GLU A 13 11.43 11.84 -9.17
CA GLU A 13 11.45 11.20 -7.84
C GLU A 13 10.17 10.39 -7.59
N ARG A 14 9.01 10.81 -8.11
CA ARG A 14 7.76 10.02 -8.05
C ARG A 14 7.88 8.72 -8.79
N VAL A 15 8.43 8.76 -10.01
CA VAL A 15 8.64 7.56 -10.84
C VAL A 15 9.58 6.59 -10.13
N GLN A 16 10.69 7.09 -9.60
CA GLN A 16 11.66 6.25 -8.88
C GLN A 16 11.07 5.63 -7.61
N LEU A 17 10.36 6.41 -6.80
CA LEU A 17 9.72 5.90 -5.57
C LEU A 17 8.59 4.92 -5.87
N THR A 18 7.84 5.12 -6.95
CA THR A 18 6.86 4.16 -7.44
C THR A 18 7.53 2.84 -7.83
N ALA A 19 8.64 2.89 -8.57
CA ALA A 19 9.38 1.68 -8.94
C ALA A 19 9.92 0.92 -7.72
N ILE A 20 10.41 1.63 -6.70
CA ILE A 20 10.86 1.04 -5.44
C ILE A 20 9.69 0.39 -4.68
N ALA A 21 8.55 1.08 -4.61
CA ALA A 21 7.35 0.54 -3.98
C ALA A 21 6.87 -0.74 -4.66
N LEU A 22 6.90 -0.79 -5.99
CA LEU A 22 6.56 -2.01 -6.75
C LEU A 22 7.51 -3.17 -6.42
N LEU A 23 8.82 -2.92 -6.34
CA LEU A 23 9.78 -3.95 -5.91
C LEU A 23 9.50 -4.43 -4.48
N LEU A 24 9.17 -3.53 -3.56
CA LEU A 24 8.77 -3.90 -2.19
C LEU A 24 7.53 -4.79 -2.20
N TYR A 25 6.51 -4.48 -3.00
CA TYR A 25 5.30 -5.29 -3.08
C TYR A 25 5.58 -6.69 -3.63
N GLU A 26 6.47 -6.83 -4.61
CA GLU A 26 6.86 -8.16 -5.10
C GLU A 26 7.51 -9.01 -3.99
N GLU A 27 8.38 -8.42 -3.17
CA GLU A 27 8.95 -9.11 -2.01
C GLU A 27 7.85 -9.48 -0.99
N LEU A 28 6.92 -8.55 -0.72
CA LEU A 28 5.82 -8.77 0.22
C LEU A 28 4.87 -9.90 -0.17
N ARG A 29 4.75 -10.25 -1.47
CA ARG A 29 3.95 -11.40 -1.89
C ARG A 29 4.46 -12.72 -1.30
N SER A 30 5.74 -12.81 -1.00
CA SER A 30 6.41 -13.98 -0.42
C SER A 30 6.78 -13.84 1.06
N ALA A 31 6.51 -12.67 1.65
CA ALA A 31 6.90 -12.37 3.01
C ALA A 31 6.13 -13.20 4.06
N PRO A 32 6.67 -13.35 5.28
CA PRO A 32 5.92 -13.87 6.42
C PRO A 32 4.63 -13.07 6.66
N ALA A 33 3.66 -13.68 7.34
CA ALA A 33 2.36 -13.06 7.58
C ALA A 33 2.47 -11.68 8.28
N PHE A 34 1.92 -10.66 7.65
CA PHE A 34 1.77 -9.29 8.16
C PHE A 34 0.30 -8.88 8.26
N ARG A 35 -0.01 -7.75 8.90
CA ARG A 35 -1.42 -7.30 9.07
C ARG A 35 -1.90 -6.41 7.93
N TYR A 36 -1.06 -5.46 7.55
CA TYR A 36 -1.23 -4.57 6.41
C TYR A 36 0.14 -4.04 5.97
N ALA A 37 0.22 -3.55 4.73
CA ALA A 37 1.37 -2.85 4.20
C ALA A 37 0.89 -1.70 3.31
N ILE A 38 1.61 -0.60 3.34
CA ILE A 38 1.35 0.58 2.52
C ILE A 38 2.68 1.26 2.22
N ALA A 39 2.93 1.49 0.94
CA ALA A 39 3.98 2.36 0.45
C ALA A 39 3.32 3.59 -0.15
N GLY A 40 3.44 4.72 0.54
CA GLY A 40 2.86 6.00 0.16
C GLY A 40 3.93 7.05 -0.03
N VAL A 41 3.68 7.96 -0.98
CA VAL A 41 4.52 9.11 -1.30
C VAL A 41 4.45 10.18 -0.21
N GLU A 42 3.31 10.33 0.46
CA GLU A 42 3.12 11.25 1.58
C GLU A 42 2.29 10.59 2.69
N ALA A 43 2.93 9.78 3.54
CA ALA A 43 2.33 9.43 4.82
C ALA A 43 2.75 10.50 5.84
N GLU A 44 1.93 11.55 6.01
CA GLU A 44 2.18 12.56 7.06
C GLU A 44 2.24 11.96 8.47
N ALA A 45 1.69 10.75 8.67
CA ALA A 45 1.85 9.97 9.88
C ALA A 45 1.76 8.47 9.59
N PHE A 46 2.55 7.67 10.31
CA PHE A 46 2.40 6.22 10.35
C PHE A 46 1.03 5.90 10.98
N ARG A 47 0.04 5.51 10.17
CA ARG A 47 -1.26 5.06 10.69
C ARG A 47 -1.13 3.66 11.26
N THR A 48 -1.71 3.46 12.44
CA THR A 48 -1.92 2.18 13.09
C THR A 48 -3.17 1.48 12.54
N ILE A 49 -3.25 0.17 12.71
CA ILE A 49 -4.42 -0.62 12.29
C ILE A 49 -5.76 -0.16 12.89
N HIS A 50 -5.73 0.50 14.05
CA HIS A 50 -6.93 1.01 14.70
C HIS A 50 -7.44 2.31 14.07
N GLU A 51 -6.60 2.95 13.26
CA GLU A 51 -6.91 4.17 12.52
C GLU A 51 -7.31 3.89 11.08
N LEU A 52 -7.24 2.62 10.63
CA LEU A 52 -7.79 2.18 9.34
C LEU A 52 -9.30 2.03 9.45
N ASP A 53 -10.02 2.68 8.54
CA ASP A 53 -11.45 2.53 8.35
C ASP A 53 -11.81 2.04 6.93
N GLN A 54 -13.11 1.88 6.67
CA GLN A 54 -13.58 1.42 5.36
C GLN A 54 -13.20 2.38 4.22
N ARG A 55 -13.16 3.69 4.46
CA ARG A 55 -12.83 4.68 3.43
C ARG A 55 -11.37 4.60 3.03
N ASP A 56 -10.49 4.26 3.98
CA ASP A 56 -9.09 3.99 3.68
C ASP A 56 -8.95 2.78 2.74
N LEU A 57 -9.78 1.73 2.96
CA LEU A 57 -9.83 0.57 2.06
C LEU A 57 -10.35 0.89 0.66
N GLU A 58 -11.03 2.02 0.45
CA GLU A 58 -11.58 2.41 -0.86
C GLU A 58 -10.70 3.43 -1.60
N SER A 59 -9.83 4.14 -0.89
CA SER A 59 -9.17 5.36 -1.41
C SER A 59 -7.65 5.30 -1.46
N ILE A 60 -7.03 4.32 -0.81
CA ILE A 60 -5.57 4.23 -0.72
C ILE A 60 -5.02 3.24 -1.73
N ASP A 61 -4.42 3.76 -2.80
CA ASP A 61 -3.65 2.98 -3.75
C ASP A 61 -2.44 2.31 -3.10
N GLY A 62 -2.19 1.05 -3.44
CA GLY A 62 -1.12 0.25 -2.88
C GLY A 62 -1.41 -0.33 -1.48
N LEU A 63 -2.53 0.02 -0.83
CA LEU A 63 -2.86 -0.55 0.47
C LEU A 63 -3.09 -2.06 0.37
N VAL A 64 -2.25 -2.84 1.03
CA VAL A 64 -2.39 -4.28 1.21
C VAL A 64 -2.90 -4.56 2.61
N VAL A 65 -3.94 -5.37 2.76
CA VAL A 65 -4.50 -5.80 4.04
C VAL A 65 -4.74 -7.29 4.09
N SER A 66 -4.55 -7.89 5.26
CA SER A 66 -4.98 -9.28 5.49
C SER A 66 -6.50 -9.42 5.35
N GLU A 67 -6.97 -10.60 4.92
CA GLU A 67 -8.39 -10.90 4.78
C GLU A 67 -9.18 -10.70 6.09
N GLY A 68 -8.57 -10.94 7.24
CA GLY A 68 -9.20 -10.70 8.54
C GLY A 68 -9.50 -9.21 8.76
N VAL A 69 -8.59 -8.33 8.35
CA VAL A 69 -8.78 -6.87 8.42
C VAL A 69 -9.81 -6.41 7.39
N TRP A 70 -9.69 -6.89 6.14
CA TRP A 70 -10.65 -6.61 5.08
C TRP A 70 -12.08 -6.98 5.49
N LYS A 71 -12.30 -8.19 6.02
CA LYS A 71 -13.61 -8.62 6.53
C LYS A 71 -14.09 -7.78 7.71
N LYS A 72 -13.20 -7.47 8.66
CA LYS A 72 -13.55 -6.68 9.86
C LYS A 72 -14.01 -5.26 9.52
N LEU A 73 -13.47 -4.68 8.46
CA LEU A 73 -13.75 -3.30 8.02
C LEU A 73 -14.79 -3.22 6.90
N ASN A 74 -15.47 -4.33 6.55
CA ASN A 74 -16.39 -4.42 5.41
C ASN A 74 -15.75 -3.93 4.10
N GLY A 75 -14.53 -4.40 3.82
CA GLY A 75 -13.76 -3.94 2.67
C GLY A 75 -14.46 -4.21 1.33
N PRO A 76 -14.21 -3.36 0.33
CA PRO A 76 -14.93 -3.42 -0.93
C PRO A 76 -14.46 -4.59 -1.80
N ASP A 77 -15.35 -5.05 -2.68
CA ASP A 77 -15.05 -6.10 -3.69
C ASP A 77 -14.11 -5.62 -4.79
N THR A 78 -13.86 -4.31 -4.87
CA THR A 78 -12.90 -3.68 -5.79
C THR A 78 -11.43 -3.99 -5.42
N MET A 79 -11.16 -4.48 -4.20
CA MET A 79 -9.82 -4.90 -3.82
C MET A 79 -9.47 -6.27 -4.43
N GLU A 80 -8.35 -6.29 -5.13
CA GLU A 80 -7.80 -7.47 -5.80
C GLU A 80 -7.10 -8.41 -4.81
N GLN A 81 -6.89 -9.67 -5.22
CA GLN A 81 -6.06 -10.59 -4.45
C GLN A 81 -4.58 -10.18 -4.58
N PHE A 82 -3.91 -10.02 -3.43
CA PHE A 82 -2.48 -9.72 -3.39
C PHE A 82 -1.63 -11.01 -3.29
N SER A 83 -1.93 -11.82 -2.29
CA SER A 83 -1.37 -13.15 -2.06
C SER A 83 -2.41 -13.96 -1.26
N PRO A 84 -2.25 -15.27 -1.06
CA PRO A 84 -3.20 -16.04 -0.26
C PRO A 84 -3.42 -15.42 1.12
N GLY A 85 -4.66 -15.03 1.44
CA GLY A 85 -5.01 -14.37 2.69
C GLY A 85 -4.85 -12.84 2.70
N TYR A 86 -4.55 -12.21 1.55
CA TYR A 86 -4.35 -10.76 1.43
C TYR A 86 -5.12 -10.15 0.26
N ARG A 87 -5.63 -8.94 0.47
CA ARG A 87 -6.34 -8.10 -0.49
C ARG A 87 -5.60 -6.77 -0.66
N TRP A 88 -5.66 -6.16 -1.83
CA TRP A 88 -5.04 -4.85 -2.04
C TRP A 88 -5.73 -4.00 -3.12
N HIS A 89 -5.45 -2.70 -3.09
CA HIS A 89 -5.60 -1.84 -4.26
C HIS A 89 -4.27 -1.78 -5.01
N PRO A 90 -4.21 -2.21 -6.28
CA PRO A 90 -2.98 -2.10 -7.04
C PRO A 90 -2.47 -0.66 -7.07
N LEU A 91 -1.19 -0.49 -6.82
CA LEU A 91 -0.55 0.82 -6.97
C LEU A 91 -0.63 1.21 -8.45
N VAL A 92 -1.40 2.25 -8.77
CA VAL A 92 -1.43 2.78 -10.14
C VAL A 92 -0.12 3.51 -10.36
N SER A 93 0.69 3.04 -11.30
CA SER A 93 1.89 3.76 -11.74
C SER A 93 1.47 5.16 -12.19
N ALA A 94 2.01 6.21 -11.56
CA ALA A 94 1.80 7.59 -11.99
C ALA A 94 2.05 7.66 -13.51
N ARG A 95 1.02 8.03 -14.27
CA ARG A 95 1.09 8.25 -15.71
C ARG A 95 1.45 9.69 -15.99
#